data_AF-A0A9D2BTF1-F1
#
_entry.id   AF-A0A9D2BTF1-F1
#
_cell.length_a   1.000
_cell.length_b   1.000
_cell.length_c   1.000
_cell.angle_alpha   90.00
_cell.angle_beta   90.00
_cell.angle_gamma   90.00
#
_symmetry.space_group_name_H-M   'P 1'
#
loop_
_entity.id
_entity.type
_entity.pdbx_description
1 polymer ?
#
loop_
_entity_poly.entity_id
_entity_poly.type
_entity_poly.pdbx_seq_one_letter_code
_entity_poly.pdbx_strand_id
1 'polypeptide(L)'
;MNFPNTYFINGNAYAGKSTMIARLAKKYNGIALEENYHNKRLPWLDEKEFPNLTYTRDLKDWSDFIRRTPDEYEAWIDGVTRECEIVELQILSEIDKTEKPVFVDTNISLETLKTVADPRHVLIMLADPQISVHRFFDRPDSDKQYLYKLIMEEPDPQQAMQNYRQCLMRINSKERHDRFLQSGFQVIHRDEQRSIEQTLALVERAFGLVETD
;
A
#
# COMPACT_ATOMS: atom_id res chain seq x y z
N MET A 1 7.32 11.55 -17.62
CA MET A 1 7.95 10.31 -17.10
C MET A 1 7.02 9.18 -17.51
N ASN A 2 7.54 8.06 -18.03
CA ASN A 2 6.73 6.92 -18.42
C ASN A 2 7.52 5.64 -18.08
N PHE A 3 6.84 4.61 -17.58
CA PHE A 3 7.46 3.37 -17.12
C PHE A 3 6.96 2.16 -17.93
N PRO A 4 7.43 1.97 -19.17
CA PRO A 4 6.86 1.00 -20.10
C PRO A 4 7.05 -0.46 -19.67
N ASN A 5 8.05 -0.76 -18.85
CA ASN A 5 8.33 -2.13 -18.38
C ASN A 5 7.84 -2.37 -16.94
N THR A 6 7.09 -1.41 -16.36
CA THR A 6 6.63 -1.49 -14.98
C THR A 6 5.14 -1.78 -14.91
N TYR A 7 4.77 -2.74 -14.07
CA TYR A 7 3.41 -3.19 -13.77
C TYR A 7 3.07 -2.84 -12.32
N PHE A 8 2.05 -2.02 -12.15
CA PHE A 8 1.63 -1.46 -10.88
C PHE A 8 0.42 -2.21 -10.33
N ILE A 9 0.52 -2.67 -9.08
CA ILE A 9 -0.62 -3.10 -8.29
C ILE A 9 -0.83 -2.08 -7.18
N ASN A 10 -2.00 -1.45 -7.17
CA ASN A 10 -2.45 -0.55 -6.11
C ASN A 10 -3.76 -1.08 -5.50
N GLY A 11 -4.26 -0.46 -4.44
CA GLY A 11 -5.52 -0.80 -3.77
C GLY A 11 -5.34 -0.96 -2.26
N ASN A 12 -6.40 -1.38 -1.57
CA ASN A 12 -6.41 -1.36 -0.11
C ASN A 12 -5.66 -2.55 0.54
N ALA A 13 -5.47 -2.46 1.85
CA ALA A 13 -4.85 -3.50 2.64
C ALA A 13 -5.63 -4.82 2.52
N TYR A 14 -4.93 -5.95 2.73
CA TYR A 14 -5.48 -7.30 2.64
C TYR A 14 -5.94 -7.75 1.24
N ALA A 15 -5.81 -6.95 0.19
CA ALA A 15 -6.21 -7.38 -1.16
C ALA A 15 -5.32 -8.47 -1.79
N GLY A 16 -4.13 -8.75 -1.23
CA GLY A 16 -3.21 -9.78 -1.73
C GLY A 16 -2.15 -9.26 -2.72
N LYS A 17 -1.96 -7.94 -2.77
CA LYS A 17 -1.01 -7.25 -3.67
C LYS A 17 0.39 -7.83 -3.61
N SER A 18 1.03 -7.83 -2.44
CA SER A 18 2.42 -8.27 -2.26
C SER A 18 2.61 -9.75 -2.65
N THR A 19 1.60 -10.60 -2.42
CA THR A 19 1.61 -11.99 -2.91
C THR A 19 1.65 -12.04 -4.44
N MET A 20 0.84 -11.22 -5.13
CA MET A 20 0.84 -11.20 -6.59
C MET A 20 2.15 -10.65 -7.17
N ILE A 21 2.70 -9.59 -6.57
CA ILE A 21 4.00 -9.02 -6.95
C ILE A 21 5.11 -10.08 -6.86
N ALA A 22 5.22 -10.79 -5.74
CA ALA A 22 6.23 -11.84 -5.57
C ALA A 22 6.06 -12.99 -6.58
N ARG A 23 4.82 -13.39 -6.87
CA ARG A 23 4.51 -14.46 -7.83
C ARG A 23 4.83 -14.06 -9.27
N LEU A 24 4.49 -12.83 -9.67
CA LEU A 24 4.79 -12.29 -10.99
C LEU A 24 6.30 -12.16 -11.21
N ALA A 25 7.01 -11.52 -10.27
CA ALA A 25 8.46 -11.36 -10.38
C ALA A 25 9.17 -12.72 -10.49
N LYS A 26 8.74 -13.72 -9.71
CA LYS A 26 9.27 -15.08 -9.81
C LYS A 26 8.99 -15.73 -11.17
N LYS A 27 7.75 -15.63 -11.68
CA LYS A 27 7.33 -16.29 -12.93
C LYS A 27 7.97 -15.66 -14.17
N TYR A 28 8.10 -14.34 -14.19
CA TYR A 28 8.61 -13.57 -15.34
C TYR A 28 10.09 -13.16 -15.21
N ASN A 29 10.82 -13.69 -14.22
CA ASN A 29 12.21 -13.30 -13.92
C ASN A 29 12.38 -11.77 -13.79
N GLY A 30 11.36 -11.14 -13.21
CA GLY A 30 11.24 -9.70 -13.03
C GLY A 30 11.79 -9.20 -11.70
N ILE A 31 11.74 -7.89 -11.51
CA ILE A 31 12.11 -7.21 -10.27
C ILE A 31 10.84 -7.01 -9.43
N ALA A 32 10.85 -7.44 -8.17
CA ALA A 32 9.78 -7.16 -7.22
C ALA A 32 10.11 -5.91 -6.40
N LEU A 33 9.22 -4.92 -6.42
CA LEU A 33 9.18 -3.82 -5.48
C LEU A 33 7.94 -4.02 -4.58
N GLU A 34 8.18 -4.65 -3.44
CA GLU A 34 7.14 -5.03 -2.48
C GLU A 34 6.68 -3.85 -1.61
N GLU A 35 5.66 -4.06 -0.78
CA GLU A 35 5.10 -3.05 0.13
C GLU A 35 6.21 -2.29 0.88
N ASN A 36 6.15 -0.96 0.86
CA ASN A 36 7.10 -0.06 1.50
C ASN A 36 8.57 -0.22 1.04
N TYR A 37 8.82 -0.59 -0.22
CA TYR A 37 10.18 -0.63 -0.79
C TYR A 37 10.94 0.70 -0.68
N HIS A 38 10.21 1.83 -0.58
CA HIS A 38 10.77 3.15 -0.31
C HIS A 38 11.46 3.27 1.05
N ASN A 39 11.19 2.39 2.02
CA ASN A 39 11.83 2.40 3.35
C ASN A 39 13.35 2.29 3.30
N LYS A 40 13.92 1.75 2.20
CA LYS A 40 15.37 1.75 1.98
C LYS A 40 15.97 3.15 1.87
N ARG A 41 15.16 4.15 1.52
CA ARG A 41 15.54 5.57 1.44
C ARG A 41 15.31 6.33 2.75
N LEU A 42 14.45 5.83 3.63
CA LEU A 42 14.05 6.50 4.88
C LEU A 42 15.23 7.01 5.75
N PRO A 43 16.35 6.29 5.91
CA PRO A 43 17.50 6.80 6.68
C PRO A 43 18.15 8.07 6.11
N TRP A 44 17.89 8.40 4.85
CA TRP A 44 18.54 9.47 4.10
C TRP A 44 17.59 10.63 3.74
N LEU A 45 16.32 10.53 4.11
CA LEU A 45 15.34 11.59 3.87
C LEU A 45 15.53 12.74 4.86
N ASP A 46 15.46 13.98 4.37
CA ASP A 46 15.42 15.19 5.21
C ASP A 46 14.02 15.33 5.83
N GLU A 47 13.96 15.46 7.15
CA GLU A 47 12.71 15.65 7.89
C GLU A 47 11.96 16.93 7.50
N LYS A 48 12.66 17.94 6.96
CA LYS A 48 12.03 19.18 6.48
C LYS A 48 11.36 19.00 5.13
N GLU A 49 11.85 18.07 4.31
CA GLU A 49 11.30 17.77 3.00
C GLU A 49 10.25 16.66 3.05
N PHE A 50 10.45 15.67 3.94
CA PHE A 50 9.60 14.48 4.09
C PHE A 50 9.09 14.29 5.54
N PRO A 51 8.42 15.29 6.14
CA PRO A 51 8.06 15.28 7.55
C PRO A 51 7.12 14.13 7.95
N ASN A 52 6.29 13.62 7.04
CA ASN A 52 5.34 12.55 7.37
C ASN A 52 6.01 11.17 7.33
N LEU A 53 6.85 10.92 6.32
CA LEU A 53 7.64 9.69 6.20
C LEU A 53 8.67 9.58 7.33
N THR A 54 9.32 10.68 7.71
CA THR A 54 10.32 10.67 8.79
C THR A 54 9.70 10.73 10.19
N TYR A 55 8.40 11.01 10.31
CA TYR A 55 7.73 11.15 11.61
C TYR A 55 8.02 9.97 12.56
N THR A 56 7.79 8.73 12.12
CA THR A 56 7.99 7.54 12.98
C THR A 56 9.46 7.19 13.20
N ARG A 57 10.36 7.60 12.29
CA ARG A 57 11.82 7.46 12.44
C ARG A 57 12.33 8.34 13.57
N ASP A 58 11.81 9.56 13.67
CA ASP A 58 12.29 10.59 14.60
C ASP A 58 11.42 10.70 15.86
N LEU A 59 10.40 9.84 15.97
CA LEU A 59 9.46 9.81 17.07
C LEU A 59 10.14 9.40 18.38
N LYS A 60 10.02 10.26 19.40
CA LYS A 60 10.57 10.00 20.74
C LYS A 60 9.59 9.28 21.65
N ASP A 61 8.30 9.58 21.51
CA ASP A 61 7.23 8.99 22.30
C ASP A 61 6.14 8.43 21.36
N TRP A 62 5.97 7.11 21.42
CA TRP A 62 4.94 6.44 20.63
C TRP A 62 3.53 6.69 21.15
N SER A 63 3.38 7.20 22.38
CA SER A 63 2.11 7.64 22.94
C SER A 63 1.46 8.71 22.07
N ASP A 64 2.25 9.66 21.55
CA ASP A 64 1.77 10.71 20.65
C ASP A 64 1.21 10.13 19.35
N PHE A 65 1.77 9.01 18.87
CA PHE A 65 1.26 8.34 17.69
C PHE A 65 -0.08 7.65 17.94
N ILE A 66 -0.20 6.87 19.02
CA ILE A 66 -1.42 6.09 19.31
C ILE A 66 -2.59 6.96 19.79
N ARG A 67 -2.30 8.14 20.36
CA ARG A 67 -3.30 9.10 20.85
C ARG A 67 -3.81 10.09 19.81
N ARG A 68 -3.27 10.06 18.58
CA ARG A 68 -3.78 10.89 17.48
C ARG A 68 -5.29 10.76 17.35
N THR A 69 -5.94 11.88 17.14
CA THR A 69 -7.34 11.90 16.72
C THR A 69 -7.47 11.28 15.32
N PRO A 70 -8.67 10.82 14.93
CA PRO A 70 -8.91 10.33 13.57
C PRO A 70 -8.55 11.36 12.48
N ASP A 71 -8.75 12.65 12.71
CA ASP A 71 -8.37 13.72 11.78
C ASP A 71 -6.84 13.83 11.61
N GLU A 72 -6.09 13.82 12.72
CA GLU A 72 -4.63 13.91 12.68
C GLU A 72 -4.01 12.67 12.06
N TYR A 73 -4.56 11.48 12.35
CA TYR A 73 -4.10 10.24 11.76
C TYR A 73 -4.37 10.18 10.25
N GLU A 74 -5.56 10.62 9.83
CA GLU A 74 -5.91 10.74 8.41
C GLU A 74 -4.97 11.72 7.69
N ALA A 75 -4.76 12.91 8.24
CA ALA A 75 -3.87 13.91 7.65
C ALA A 75 -2.43 13.41 7.53
N TRP A 76 -1.95 12.68 8.53
CA TRP A 76 -0.63 12.04 8.50
C TRP A 76 -0.55 10.96 7.42
N ILE A 77 -1.55 10.06 7.31
CA ILE A 77 -1.58 9.03 6.26
C ILE A 77 -1.59 9.66 4.86
N ASP A 78 -2.39 10.71 4.64
CA ASP A 78 -2.42 11.40 3.35
C ASP A 78 -1.09 12.10 3.05
N GLY A 79 -0.42 12.62 4.09
CA GLY A 79 0.95 13.15 3.99
C GLY A 79 1.96 12.07 3.59
N VAL A 80 1.93 10.93 4.28
CA VAL A 80 2.78 9.76 3.97
C VAL A 80 2.55 9.32 2.53
N THR A 81 1.30 9.16 2.08
CA THR A 81 1.01 8.74 0.69
C THR A 81 1.60 9.70 -0.34
N ARG A 82 1.47 11.02 -0.14
CA ARG A 82 2.07 12.03 -1.06
C ARG A 82 3.59 11.97 -1.09
N GLU A 83 4.22 11.80 0.07
CA GLU A 83 5.67 11.73 0.19
C GLU A 83 6.23 10.40 -0.35
N CYS A 84 5.53 9.29 -0.10
CA CYS A 84 5.83 7.98 -0.70
C CYS A 84 5.86 8.07 -2.21
N GLU A 85 4.85 8.69 -2.83
CA GLU A 85 4.79 8.85 -4.29
C GLU A 85 6.06 9.49 -4.86
N ILE A 86 6.57 10.56 -4.22
CA ILE A 86 7.80 11.23 -4.66
C ILE A 86 8.99 10.25 -4.63
N VAL A 87 9.17 9.54 -3.52
CA VAL A 87 10.29 8.59 -3.34
C VAL A 87 10.16 7.38 -4.27
N GLU A 88 8.94 6.86 -4.44
CA GLU A 88 8.64 5.75 -5.34
C GLU A 88 8.98 6.10 -6.79
N LEU A 89 8.59 7.28 -7.28
CA LEU A 89 8.94 7.75 -8.62
C LEU A 89 10.45 7.93 -8.84
N GLN A 90 11.18 8.40 -7.82
CA GLN A 90 12.64 8.50 -7.86
C GLN A 90 13.29 7.12 -7.98
N ILE A 91 12.87 6.15 -7.16
CA ILE A 91 13.37 4.77 -7.22
C ILE A 91 13.07 4.13 -8.57
N LEU A 92 11.83 4.29 -9.07
CA LEU A 92 11.44 3.72 -10.36
C LEU A 92 12.26 4.31 -11.51
N SER A 93 12.57 5.62 -11.48
CA SER A 93 13.42 6.27 -12.49
C SER A 93 14.85 5.73 -12.54
N GLU A 94 15.33 5.12 -11.44
CA GLU A 94 16.63 4.44 -11.40
C GLU A 94 16.55 3.01 -11.94
N ILE A 95 15.44 2.31 -11.69
CA ILE A 95 15.24 0.89 -12.02
C ILE A 95 14.73 0.69 -13.46
N ASP A 96 13.96 1.63 -13.99
CA ASP A 96 13.40 1.59 -15.36
C ASP A 96 14.48 1.59 -16.46
N LYS A 97 15.75 1.75 -16.07
CA LYS A 97 16.91 1.53 -16.93
C LYS A 97 17.20 0.06 -17.23
N THR A 98 16.42 -0.87 -16.68
CA THR A 98 16.57 -2.32 -16.89
C THR A 98 15.59 -2.84 -17.94
N GLU A 99 15.99 -3.86 -18.69
CA GLU A 99 15.10 -4.55 -19.65
C GLU A 99 14.14 -5.56 -18.97
N LYS A 100 14.28 -5.76 -17.64
CA LYS A 100 13.45 -6.71 -16.90
C LYS A 100 12.09 -6.08 -16.56
N PRO A 101 11.00 -6.87 -16.58
CA PRO A 101 9.72 -6.39 -16.08
C PRO A 101 9.82 -6.08 -14.58
N VAL A 102 9.25 -4.95 -14.17
CA VAL A 102 9.22 -4.51 -12.77
C VAL A 102 7.78 -4.63 -12.28
N PHE A 103 7.58 -5.30 -11.15
CA PHE A 103 6.27 -5.46 -10.52
C PHE A 103 6.26 -4.70 -9.20
N VAL A 104 5.32 -3.76 -9.03
CA VAL A 104 5.33 -2.77 -7.95
C VAL A 104 4.05 -2.82 -7.12
N ASP A 105 4.19 -3.00 -5.81
CA ASP A 105 3.16 -2.68 -4.81
C ASP A 105 3.32 -1.20 -4.45
N THR A 106 2.39 -0.34 -4.91
CA THR A 106 2.62 1.11 -4.98
C THR A 106 1.64 1.94 -4.15
N ASN A 107 2.13 3.07 -3.64
CA ASN A 107 1.31 4.15 -3.08
C ASN A 107 1.11 5.32 -4.06
N ILE A 108 1.64 5.25 -5.29
CA ILE A 108 1.49 6.31 -6.30
C ILE A 108 0.00 6.56 -6.56
N SER A 109 -0.42 7.82 -6.56
CA SER A 109 -1.80 8.22 -6.78
C SER A 109 -2.36 7.74 -8.13
N LEU A 110 -3.67 7.53 -8.17
CA LEU A 110 -4.38 7.11 -9.39
C LEU A 110 -4.21 8.13 -10.51
N GLU A 111 -4.18 9.41 -10.13
CA GLU A 111 -3.99 10.56 -10.99
C GLU A 111 -2.60 10.52 -11.66
N THR A 112 -1.54 10.25 -10.88
CA THR A 112 -0.20 10.08 -11.42
C THR A 112 -0.08 8.82 -12.27
N LEU A 113 -0.62 7.69 -11.82
CA LEU A 113 -0.61 6.43 -12.57
C LEU A 113 -1.22 6.57 -13.98
N LYS A 114 -2.28 7.37 -14.13
CA LYS A 114 -2.89 7.68 -15.45
C LYS A 114 -1.94 8.40 -16.41
N THR A 115 -0.89 9.04 -15.89
CA THR A 115 0.05 9.84 -16.68
C THR A 115 1.40 9.16 -16.91
N VAL A 116 1.81 8.23 -16.03
CA VAL A 116 3.14 7.63 -16.05
C VAL A 116 3.18 6.16 -16.46
N ALA A 117 2.02 5.53 -16.68
CA ALA A 117 1.92 4.11 -17.02
C ALA A 117 0.91 3.87 -18.17
N ASP A 118 1.11 2.78 -18.91
CA ASP A 118 0.05 2.21 -19.76
C ASP A 118 -1.12 1.79 -18.85
N PRO A 119 -2.38 2.14 -19.17
CA PRO A 119 -3.54 1.74 -18.36
C PRO A 119 -3.66 0.22 -18.14
N ARG A 120 -3.17 -0.61 -19.08
CA ARG A 120 -3.12 -2.07 -18.92
C ARG A 120 -2.04 -2.51 -17.95
N HIS A 121 -1.06 -1.68 -17.62
CA HIS A 121 -0.02 -1.98 -16.65
C HIS A 121 -0.41 -1.54 -15.23
N VAL A 122 -1.65 -1.09 -15.02
CA VAL A 122 -2.16 -0.70 -13.71
C VAL A 122 -3.34 -1.59 -13.34
N LEU A 123 -3.23 -2.24 -12.20
CA LEU A 123 -4.27 -3.08 -11.61
C LEU A 123 -4.60 -2.58 -10.21
N ILE A 124 -5.90 -2.51 -9.91
CA ILE A 124 -6.40 -2.23 -8.57
C ILE A 124 -6.88 -3.54 -7.94
N MET A 125 -6.35 -3.88 -6.76
CA MET A 125 -6.82 -5.02 -5.99
C MET A 125 -7.55 -4.54 -4.74
N LEU A 126 -8.78 -5.01 -4.52
CA LEU A 126 -9.63 -4.58 -3.39
C LEU A 126 -10.07 -5.74 -2.50
N ALA A 127 -9.93 -5.59 -1.20
CA ALA A 127 -10.59 -6.40 -0.19
C ALA A 127 -11.75 -5.62 0.44
N ASP A 128 -12.61 -6.33 1.18
CA ASP A 128 -13.60 -5.67 2.03
C ASP A 128 -12.88 -4.72 3.02
N PRO A 129 -13.19 -3.40 3.01
CA PRO A 129 -12.53 -2.43 3.88
C PRO A 129 -12.72 -2.73 5.37
N GLN A 130 -13.74 -3.49 5.77
CA GLN A 130 -13.93 -3.88 7.18
C GLN A 130 -12.88 -4.89 7.66
N ILE A 131 -12.25 -5.65 6.75
CA ILE A 131 -11.22 -6.64 7.11
C ILE A 131 -10.04 -5.96 7.80
N SER A 132 -9.59 -4.80 7.30
CA SER A 132 -8.47 -4.08 7.90
C SER A 132 -8.81 -3.46 9.24
N VAL A 133 -10.06 -3.04 9.45
CA VAL A 133 -10.53 -2.49 10.73
C VAL A 133 -10.60 -3.59 11.81
N HIS A 134 -11.13 -4.76 11.46
CA HIS A 134 -11.38 -5.82 12.43
C HIS A 134 -10.14 -6.70 12.70
N ARG A 135 -9.33 -6.95 11.67
CA ARG A 135 -8.20 -7.90 11.74
C ARG A 135 -6.83 -7.22 11.82
N PHE A 136 -6.77 -5.91 12.08
CA PHE A 136 -5.48 -5.18 12.14
C PHE A 136 -4.53 -5.80 13.16
N PHE A 137 -5.01 -5.96 14.40
CA PHE A 137 -4.23 -6.47 15.52
C PHE A 137 -4.19 -8.00 15.62
N ASP A 138 -4.95 -8.71 14.77
CA ASP A 138 -4.87 -10.18 14.65
C ASP A 138 -3.61 -10.62 13.90
N ARG A 139 -2.95 -9.70 13.18
CA ARG A 139 -1.76 -10.03 12.40
C ARG A 139 -0.52 -10.17 13.28
N PRO A 140 0.32 -11.19 13.07
CA PRO A 140 1.52 -11.41 13.86
C PRO A 140 2.69 -10.46 13.51
N ASP A 141 2.48 -9.43 12.67
CA ASP A 141 3.56 -8.51 12.30
C ASP A 141 4.06 -7.77 13.54
N SER A 142 5.39 -7.66 13.69
CA SER A 142 6.03 -7.01 14.84
C SER A 142 5.48 -5.62 15.12
N ASP A 143 5.28 -4.82 14.07
CA ASP A 143 4.91 -3.42 14.19
C ASP A 143 3.45 -3.27 14.67
N LYS A 144 2.56 -4.16 14.22
CA LYS A 144 1.16 -4.17 14.66
C LYS A 144 1.02 -4.67 16.09
N GLN A 145 1.79 -5.68 16.45
CA GLN A 145 1.83 -6.19 17.83
C GLN A 145 2.48 -5.19 18.79
N TYR A 146 3.45 -4.41 18.32
CA TYR A 146 4.04 -3.32 19.08
C TYR A 146 3.01 -2.22 19.36
N LEU A 147 2.27 -1.77 18.33
CA LEU A 147 1.18 -0.80 18.51
C LEU A 147 0.08 -1.31 19.44
N TYR A 148 -0.30 -2.59 19.30
CA TYR A 148 -1.27 -3.22 20.20
C TYR A 148 -0.80 -3.14 21.66
N LYS A 149 0.45 -3.52 21.92
CA LYS A 149 1.03 -3.47 23.27
C LYS A 149 1.00 -2.07 23.85
N LEU A 150 1.40 -1.05 23.07
CA LEU A 150 1.36 0.33 23.52
C LEU A 150 -0.06 0.80 23.89
N ILE A 151 -1.06 0.44 23.08
CA ILE A 151 -2.46 0.75 23.38
C ILE A 151 -2.92 0.05 24.68
N MET A 152 -2.44 -1.17 24.94
CA MET A 152 -2.75 -1.90 26.18
C MET A 152 -2.05 -1.34 27.43
N GLU A 153 -0.99 -0.55 27.25
CA GLU A 153 -0.26 0.13 28.33
C GLU A 153 -0.84 1.51 28.69
N GLU A 154 -1.81 2.00 27.91
CA GLU A 154 -2.49 3.27 28.19
C GLU A 154 -3.30 3.24 29.49
N PRO A 155 -3.52 4.40 30.15
CA PRO A 155 -4.36 4.47 31.35
C PRO A 155 -5.79 3.95 31.14
N ASP A 156 -6.35 4.16 29.95
CA ASP A 156 -7.62 3.56 29.50
C ASP A 156 -7.43 2.85 28.15
N PRO A 157 -7.06 1.55 28.17
CA PRO A 157 -6.83 0.76 26.97
C PRO A 157 -8.07 0.61 26.08
N GLN A 158 -9.27 0.62 26.68
CA GLN A 158 -10.50 0.47 25.92
C GLN A 158 -10.76 1.72 25.08
N GLN A 159 -10.63 2.89 25.69
CA GLN A 159 -10.76 4.16 24.98
C GLN A 159 -9.68 4.32 23.90
N ALA A 160 -8.42 4.01 24.21
CA ALA A 160 -7.32 4.09 23.24
C ALA A 160 -7.53 3.15 22.05
N MET A 161 -8.00 1.92 22.29
CA MET A 161 -8.34 0.97 21.24
C MET A 161 -9.52 1.45 20.37
N GLN A 162 -10.55 2.03 20.99
CA GLN A 162 -11.69 2.60 20.26
C GLN A 162 -11.25 3.77 19.38
N ASN A 163 -10.42 4.67 19.90
CA ASN A 163 -9.83 5.78 19.13
C ASN A 163 -9.04 5.26 17.92
N TYR A 164 -8.13 4.30 18.13
CA TYR A 164 -7.34 3.75 17.04
C TYR A 164 -8.19 3.04 15.97
N ARG A 165 -9.26 2.35 16.38
CA ARG A 165 -10.23 1.77 15.43
C ARG A 165 -10.95 2.83 14.61
N GLN A 166 -11.29 3.98 15.19
CA GLN A 166 -11.86 5.10 14.43
C GLN A 166 -10.87 5.65 13.40
N CYS A 167 -9.59 5.74 13.74
CA CYS A 167 -8.52 6.07 12.79
C CYS A 167 -8.50 5.08 11.62
N LEU A 168 -8.52 3.78 11.90
CA LEU A 168 -8.54 2.72 10.87
C LEU A 168 -9.81 2.78 10.01
N MET A 169 -10.99 3.00 10.59
CA MET A 169 -12.24 3.15 9.85
C MET A 169 -12.18 4.32 8.88
N ARG A 170 -11.54 5.42 9.29
CA ARG A 170 -11.44 6.63 8.48
C ARG A 170 -10.52 6.46 7.28
N ILE A 171 -9.34 5.87 7.49
CA ILE A 171 -8.39 5.64 6.40
C ILE A 171 -8.80 4.47 5.48
N ASN A 172 -9.74 3.62 5.92
CA ASN A 172 -10.37 2.57 5.13
C ASN A 172 -11.84 2.89 4.80
N SER A 173 -12.21 4.18 4.75
CA SER A 173 -13.60 4.57 4.54
C SER A 173 -14.14 4.11 3.19
N LYS A 174 -15.47 4.08 3.08
CA LYS A 174 -16.14 3.75 1.83
C LYS A 174 -15.73 4.71 0.71
N GLU A 175 -15.58 6.00 1.00
CA GLU A 175 -15.17 7.00 0.03
C GLU A 175 -13.78 6.69 -0.54
N ARG A 176 -12.82 6.34 0.32
CA ARG A 176 -11.45 5.96 -0.11
C ARG A 176 -11.46 4.68 -0.94
N HIS A 177 -12.25 3.68 -0.52
CA HIS A 177 -12.43 2.45 -1.29
C HIS A 177 -13.07 2.71 -2.66
N ASP A 178 -14.11 3.54 -2.72
CA ASP A 178 -14.84 3.84 -3.95
C ASP A 178 -13.97 4.63 -4.94
N ARG A 179 -13.03 5.47 -4.48
CA ARG A 179 -12.03 6.11 -5.36
C ARG A 179 -11.23 5.10 -6.17
N PHE A 180 -10.82 3.99 -5.54
CA PHE A 180 -10.14 2.90 -6.24
C PHE A 180 -11.06 2.17 -7.21
N LEU A 181 -12.28 1.85 -6.76
CA LEU A 181 -13.27 1.16 -7.57
C LEU A 181 -13.67 1.94 -8.83
N GLN A 182 -13.73 3.27 -8.72
CA GLN A 182 -14.13 4.19 -9.78
C GLN A 182 -12.92 4.80 -10.51
N SER A 183 -11.72 4.26 -10.29
CA SER A 183 -10.46 4.80 -10.83
C SER A 183 -10.40 4.79 -12.37
N GLY A 184 -11.14 3.88 -13.00
CA GLY A 184 -11.09 3.60 -14.43
C GLY A 184 -10.06 2.53 -14.83
N PHE A 185 -9.27 2.03 -13.88
CA PHE A 185 -8.39 0.88 -14.08
C PHE A 185 -9.12 -0.44 -13.88
N GLN A 186 -8.49 -1.55 -14.29
CA GLN A 186 -9.03 -2.87 -13.99
C GLN A 186 -9.01 -3.12 -12.48
N VAL A 187 -10.06 -3.77 -11.97
CA VAL A 187 -10.23 -4.05 -10.55
C VAL A 187 -10.40 -5.56 -10.34
N ILE A 188 -9.62 -6.14 -9.43
CA ILE A 188 -9.80 -7.51 -8.95
C ILE A 188 -10.14 -7.46 -7.46
N HIS A 189 -11.30 -7.99 -7.10
CA HIS A 189 -11.67 -8.16 -5.70
C HIS A 189 -10.97 -9.39 -5.11
N ARG A 190 -10.59 -9.33 -3.83
CA ARG A 190 -10.17 -10.49 -3.06
C ARG A 190 -11.35 -11.44 -2.90
N ASP A 191 -11.06 -12.72 -2.99
CA ASP A 191 -12.02 -13.80 -2.88
C ASP A 191 -11.34 -14.97 -2.20
N GLU A 192 -11.84 -15.35 -1.02
CA GLU A 192 -11.25 -16.40 -0.20
C GLU A 192 -11.48 -17.81 -0.80
N GLN A 193 -12.34 -17.94 -1.81
CA GLN A 193 -12.57 -19.20 -2.52
C GLN A 193 -11.57 -19.40 -3.68
N ARG A 194 -10.87 -18.34 -4.10
CA ARG A 194 -9.86 -18.42 -5.17
C ARG A 194 -8.50 -18.82 -4.60
N SER A 195 -7.86 -19.78 -5.28
CA SER A 195 -6.45 -20.08 -5.02
C SER A 195 -5.53 -18.92 -5.46
N ILE A 196 -4.29 -18.97 -4.99
CA ILE A 196 -3.27 -18.00 -5.39
C ILE A 196 -3.03 -18.08 -6.91
N GLU A 197 -3.02 -19.29 -7.47
CA GLU A 197 -2.83 -19.57 -8.89
C GLU A 197 -3.98 -19.02 -9.75
N GLN A 198 -5.22 -19.18 -9.29
CA GLN A 198 -6.40 -18.61 -9.97
C GLN A 198 -6.37 -17.09 -9.96
N THR A 199 -5.95 -16.49 -8.84
CA THR A 199 -5.78 -15.04 -8.73
C THR A 199 -4.65 -14.55 -9.63
N LEU A 200 -3.51 -15.24 -9.64
CA LEU A 200 -2.39 -14.92 -10.53
C LEU A 200 -2.83 -14.93 -12.00
N ALA A 201 -3.58 -15.94 -12.45
CA ALA A 201 -4.08 -16.01 -13.82
C ALA A 201 -5.05 -14.85 -14.19
N LEU A 202 -5.79 -14.30 -13.22
CA LEU A 202 -6.59 -13.09 -13.44
C LEU A 202 -5.71 -11.85 -13.59
N VAL A 203 -4.71 -11.71 -12.72
CA VAL A 203 -3.74 -10.60 -12.75
C VAL A 203 -2.95 -10.61 -14.06
N GLU A 204 -2.49 -11.78 -14.50
CA GLU A 204 -1.75 -11.93 -15.75
C GLU A 204 -2.56 -11.52 -16.97
N ARG A 205 -3.84 -11.92 -17.02
CA ARG A 205 -4.77 -11.48 -18.07
C ARG A 205 -5.02 -9.98 -18.01
N ALA A 206 -5.17 -9.42 -16.82
CA ALA A 206 -5.37 -7.98 -16.63
C ALA A 206 -4.19 -7.16 -17.19
N PHE A 207 -2.97 -7.64 -16.94
CA PHE A 207 -1.73 -7.07 -17.44
C PHE A 207 -1.39 -7.43 -18.90
N GLY A 208 -2.16 -8.31 -19.54
CA GLY A 208 -1.86 -8.77 -20.90
C GLY A 208 -0.57 -9.58 -21.01
N LEU A 209 -0.14 -10.23 -19.93
CA LEU A 209 1.06 -11.06 -19.87
C LEU A 209 0.85 -12.48 -20.41
N VAL A 210 -0.42 -12.87 -20.59
CA VAL A 210 -0.84 -14.10 -21.23
C VAL A 210 -1.85 -13.77 -22.33
N GLU A 211 -1.75 -14.44 -23.48
CA GLU A 211 -2.73 -14.29 -24.55
C GLU A 211 -4.10 -14.77 -24.06
N THR A 212 -5.15 -14.01 -24.39
CA THR A 212 -6.52 -14.49 -24.28
C THR A 212 -6.83 -15.30 -25.52
N ASP A 213 -7.06 -16.61 -25.38
CA ASP A 213 -7.66 -17.45 -26.42
C ASP A 213 -8.99 -16.88 -26.91
#